data_AF-A0A269XT76-F1
#
_entry.id   AF-A0A269XT76-F1
#
_cell.length_a   1.000
_cell.length_b   1.000
_cell.length_c   1.000
_cell.angle_alpha   90.00
_cell.angle_beta   90.00
_cell.angle_gamma   90.00
#
_symmetry.space_group_name_H-M   'P 1'
#
loop_
_entity.id
_entity.type
_entity.pdbx_description
1 polymer ?
#
loop_
_entity_poly.entity_id
_entity_poly.type
_entity_poly.pdbx_seq_one_letter_code
_entity_poly.pdbx_strand_id
1 'polypeptide(L)'
;MTLPDIIPLYEQLTPAYQRRVYELAQRLKTEQANNVVQLPSKILQIDGVVSAGTGEELVDERDEMDYQGKLPRFDYAVKINGDSMEPQFHDQQVVLAKATSDADNDQIVIAYVDGRSYIKQLEKTAQHCQLVSLNAKYAPIDVSGNEDFAIKGVVIGTLNN
;
A
#
# COMPACT_ATOMS: atom_id res chain seq x y z
N MET A 1 -23.00 20.81 -31.48
CA MET A 1 -22.80 19.82 -32.56
C MET A 1 -23.57 18.57 -32.17
N THR A 2 -24.40 18.02 -33.06
CA THR A 2 -25.18 16.79 -32.82
C THR A 2 -24.34 15.57 -33.17
N LEU A 3 -24.40 14.51 -32.36
CA LEU A 3 -23.73 13.25 -32.66
C LEU A 3 -24.41 12.56 -33.87
N PRO A 4 -23.66 12.02 -34.84
CA PRO A 4 -24.24 11.22 -35.93
C PRO A 4 -24.96 9.96 -35.39
N ASP A 5 -25.99 9.50 -36.10
CA ASP A 5 -26.68 8.26 -35.78
C ASP A 5 -25.76 7.04 -36.01
N ILE A 6 -25.69 6.16 -35.01
CA ILE A 6 -24.81 4.98 -35.01
C ILE A 6 -25.45 3.77 -35.69
N ILE A 7 -26.78 3.73 -35.83
CA ILE A 7 -27.51 2.55 -36.34
C ILE A 7 -27.03 2.12 -37.74
N PRO A 8 -26.86 3.03 -38.72
CA PRO A 8 -26.41 2.64 -40.06
C PRO A 8 -25.01 1.99 -40.08
N LEU A 9 -24.13 2.37 -39.14
CA LEU A 9 -22.80 1.78 -38.99
C LEU A 9 -22.87 0.41 -38.29
N TYR A 10 -23.71 0.30 -37.26
CA TYR A 10 -23.89 -0.93 -36.48
C TYR A 10 -24.43 -2.08 -37.32
N GLU A 11 -25.39 -1.81 -38.22
CA GLU A 11 -26.00 -2.82 -39.08
C GLU A 11 -25.02 -3.43 -40.10
N GLN A 12 -23.95 -2.70 -40.46
CA GLN A 12 -22.91 -3.18 -41.38
C GLN A 12 -21.86 -4.07 -40.71
N LEU A 13 -21.86 -4.15 -39.38
CA LEU A 13 -20.92 -4.97 -38.62
C LEU A 13 -21.35 -6.44 -38.62
N THR A 14 -20.37 -7.35 -38.53
CA THR A 14 -20.67 -8.77 -38.31
C THR A 14 -21.29 -8.97 -36.90
N PRO A 15 -22.02 -10.08 -36.66
CA PRO A 15 -22.65 -10.34 -35.36
C PRO A 15 -21.68 -10.29 -34.17
N ALA A 16 -20.41 -10.68 -34.36
CA ALA A 16 -19.38 -10.61 -33.33
C ALA A 16 -19.01 -9.16 -32.97
N TYR A 17 -18.91 -8.28 -33.97
CA TYR A 17 -18.62 -6.85 -33.74
C TYR A 17 -19.84 -6.09 -33.23
N GLN A 18 -21.05 -6.45 -33.67
CA GLN A 18 -22.30 -5.94 -33.10
C GLN A 18 -22.37 -6.22 -31.59
N ARG A 19 -22.05 -7.45 -31.17
CA ARG A 19 -22.00 -7.81 -29.74
C ARG A 19 -21.01 -6.94 -28.95
N ARG A 20 -19.82 -6.68 -29.50
CA ARG A 20 -18.82 -5.80 -28.87
C ARG A 20 -19.29 -4.37 -28.70
N VAL A 21 -19.98 -3.82 -29.71
CA VAL A 21 -20.55 -2.46 -29.64
C VAL A 21 -21.63 -2.40 -28.57
N TYR A 22 -22.50 -3.41 -28.50
CA TYR A 22 -23.52 -3.50 -27.47
C TYR A 22 -22.93 -3.59 -26.05
N GLU A 23 -21.94 -4.46 -25.83
CA GLU A 23 -21.24 -4.60 -24.55
C GLU A 23 -20.56 -3.30 -24.13
N LEU A 24 -19.88 -2.61 -25.07
CA LEU A 24 -19.27 -1.32 -24.81
C LEU A 24 -20.31 -0.25 -24.46
N ALA A 25 -21.43 -0.19 -25.18
CA ALA A 25 -22.51 0.76 -24.90
C ALA A 25 -23.12 0.53 -23.50
N GLN A 26 -23.32 -0.73 -23.11
CA GLN A 26 -23.79 -1.08 -21.76
C GLN A 26 -22.77 -0.71 -20.67
N ARG A 27 -21.48 -0.92 -20.95
CA ARG A 27 -20.39 -0.54 -20.04
C ARG A 27 -20.35 0.97 -19.83
N LEU A 28 -20.35 1.74 -20.92
CA LEU A 28 -20.35 3.21 -20.89
C LEU A 28 -21.61 3.77 -20.23
N LYS A 29 -22.78 3.15 -20.44
CA LYS A 29 -24.02 3.54 -19.77
C LYS A 29 -23.93 3.31 -18.26
N THR A 30 -23.34 2.19 -17.85
CA THR A 30 -23.07 1.89 -16.43
C THR A 30 -22.07 2.88 -15.84
N GLU A 31 -20.97 3.17 -16.55
CA GLU A 31 -19.97 4.19 -16.17
C GLU A 31 -20.58 5.60 -16.05
N GLN A 32 -21.52 5.96 -16.94
CA GLN A 32 -22.20 7.25 -16.90
C GLN A 32 -23.23 7.33 -15.75
N ALA A 33 -23.92 6.24 -15.44
CA ALA A 33 -24.84 6.16 -14.31
C ALA A 33 -24.10 6.15 -12.97
N ASN A 34 -22.91 5.54 -12.95
CA ASN A 34 -22.00 5.48 -11.83
C ASN A 34 -20.96 6.60 -11.96
N ASN A 35 -21.34 7.85 -11.73
CA ASN A 35 -20.43 9.02 -11.76
C ASN A 35 -19.30 8.99 -10.69
N VAL A 36 -18.94 7.80 -10.21
CA VAL A 36 -17.73 7.38 -9.50
C VAL A 36 -17.23 6.13 -10.24
N VAL A 37 -16.18 6.28 -11.05
CA VAL A 37 -15.59 5.15 -11.78
C VAL A 37 -14.92 4.21 -10.79
N GLN A 38 -15.63 3.14 -10.42
CA GLN A 38 -15.07 1.96 -9.76
C GLN A 38 -14.28 1.15 -10.80
N LEU A 39 -12.99 1.46 -10.96
CA LEU A 39 -12.02 0.57 -11.63
C LEU A 39 -11.88 -0.71 -10.78
N PRO A 40 -11.60 -1.88 -11.38
CA PRO A 40 -11.64 -3.16 -10.67
C PRO A 40 -10.71 -3.13 -9.46
N SER A 41 -11.29 -3.03 -8.26
CA SER A 41 -10.54 -3.06 -7.02
C SER A 41 -10.04 -4.48 -6.78
N LYS A 42 -8.75 -4.57 -6.46
CA LYS A 42 -8.20 -5.77 -5.85
C LYS A 42 -8.22 -5.54 -4.35
N ILE A 43 -8.84 -6.46 -3.62
CA ILE A 43 -8.86 -6.45 -2.17
C ILE A 43 -7.43 -6.70 -1.69
N LEU A 44 -6.85 -5.71 -1.03
CA LEU A 44 -5.56 -5.82 -0.34
C LEU A 44 -5.83 -6.14 1.12
N GLN A 45 -5.33 -7.28 1.60
CA GLN A 45 -5.38 -7.61 3.02
C GLN A 45 -4.29 -6.83 3.75
N ILE A 46 -4.67 -6.13 4.81
CA ILE A 46 -3.75 -5.44 5.71
C ILE A 46 -3.46 -6.41 6.86
N ASP A 47 -2.21 -6.89 6.93
CA ASP A 47 -1.80 -7.99 7.83
C ASP A 47 -1.49 -7.52 9.28
N GLY A 48 -1.96 -6.32 9.65
CA GLY A 48 -1.87 -5.77 11.01
C GLY A 48 -1.49 -4.29 11.08
N VAL A 49 -1.26 -3.85 12.32
CA VAL A 49 -0.93 -2.47 12.68
C VAL A 49 0.51 -2.39 13.18
N VAL A 50 1.30 -1.47 12.63
CA VAL A 50 2.67 -1.17 13.09
C VAL A 50 2.65 0.13 13.87
N SER A 51 3.13 0.09 15.12
CA SER A 51 3.04 1.21 16.06
C SER A 51 4.18 2.21 15.88
N ALA A 52 3.83 3.48 15.79
CA ALA A 52 4.73 4.62 15.78
C ALA A 52 5.12 5.10 17.19
N GLY A 53 4.73 4.40 18.27
CA GLY A 53 4.95 4.85 19.65
C GLY A 53 5.58 3.79 20.54
N THR A 54 4.97 3.55 21.70
CA THR A 54 5.39 2.55 22.70
C THR A 54 5.21 1.11 22.24
N GLY A 55 4.97 0.83 20.95
CA GLY A 55 4.69 -0.50 20.44
C GLY A 55 3.28 -0.98 20.75
N GLU A 56 2.66 -1.66 19.79
CA GLU A 56 1.34 -2.29 19.92
C GLU A 56 1.47 -3.79 19.64
N GLU A 57 0.61 -4.58 20.28
CA GLU A 57 0.42 -6.00 19.98
C GLU A 57 -0.20 -6.11 18.57
N LEU A 58 0.23 -7.10 17.77
CA LEU A 58 -0.33 -7.32 16.43
C LEU A 58 -1.81 -7.69 16.55
N VAL A 59 -2.70 -6.72 16.33
CA VAL A 59 -4.14 -6.98 16.19
C VAL A 59 -4.39 -7.44 14.75
N ASP A 60 -4.98 -8.64 14.58
CA ASP A 60 -5.48 -9.18 13.29
C ASP A 60 -6.74 -8.39 12.86
N GLU A 61 -6.57 -7.07 12.65
CA GLU A 61 -7.56 -6.20 12.02
C GLU A 61 -7.39 -6.29 10.51
N ARG A 62 -8.20 -7.15 9.88
CA ARG A 62 -8.27 -7.27 8.43
C ARG A 62 -9.02 -6.08 7.88
N ASP A 63 -8.27 -5.07 7.50
CA ASP A 63 -8.77 -3.89 6.82
C ASP A 63 -8.59 -4.09 5.30
N GLU A 64 -9.61 -3.69 4.51
CA GLU A 64 -9.63 -3.88 3.07
C GLU A 64 -9.62 -2.50 2.40
N MET A 65 -8.64 -2.27 1.52
CA MET A 65 -8.54 -1.02 0.77
C MET A 65 -8.70 -1.28 -0.72
N ASP A 66 -9.59 -0.51 -1.35
CA ASP A 66 -9.71 -0.46 -2.79
C ASP A 66 -8.54 0.33 -3.38
N TYR A 67 -7.70 -0.32 -4.19
CA TYR A 67 -6.65 0.37 -4.94
C TYR A 67 -6.91 0.35 -6.45
N GLN A 68 -6.61 1.46 -7.12
CA GLN A 68 -6.67 1.60 -8.58
C GLN A 68 -5.28 1.85 -9.17
N GLY A 69 -4.81 0.93 -10.03
CA GLY A 69 -3.57 1.09 -10.79
C GLY A 69 -2.71 -0.16 -10.87
N LYS A 70 -1.42 0.01 -11.22
CA LYS A 70 -0.41 -1.07 -11.13
C LYS A 70 0.38 -0.89 -9.83
N LEU A 71 0.43 -1.94 -9.01
CA LEU A 71 1.32 -1.97 -7.84
C LEU A 71 2.67 -2.56 -8.25
N PRO A 72 3.77 -2.15 -7.59
CA PRO A 72 5.00 -2.92 -7.64
C PRO A 72 4.74 -4.34 -7.10
N ARG A 73 5.64 -5.29 -7.36
CA ARG A 73 5.57 -6.61 -6.71
C ARG A 73 5.91 -6.44 -5.23
N PHE A 74 4.91 -6.55 -4.36
CA PHE A 74 5.05 -6.57 -2.90
C PHE A 74 4.66 -7.94 -2.35
N ASP A 75 5.03 -8.22 -1.11
CA ASP A 75 4.68 -9.48 -0.44
C ASP A 75 3.56 -9.28 0.60
N TYR A 76 3.53 -8.15 1.30
CA TYR A 76 2.45 -7.78 2.23
C TYR A 76 2.27 -6.26 2.35
N ALA A 77 1.15 -5.83 2.93
CA ALA A 77 0.83 -4.43 3.17
C ALA A 77 0.48 -4.20 4.63
N VAL A 78 0.88 -3.04 5.17
CA VAL A 78 0.64 -2.67 6.56
C VAL A 78 0.12 -1.24 6.66
N LYS A 79 -0.79 -1.01 7.62
CA LYS A 79 -1.29 0.32 7.94
C LYS A 79 -0.41 0.94 9.03
N ILE A 80 0.04 2.17 8.79
CA ILE A 80 0.81 2.95 9.76
C ILE A 80 -0.13 3.43 10.86
N ASN A 81 0.29 3.30 12.11
CA ASN A 81 -0.42 3.88 13.25
C ASN A 81 0.50 4.83 14.02
N GLY A 82 0.18 6.12 13.99
CA GLY A 82 0.86 7.26 14.62
C GLY A 82 1.83 8.00 13.69
N ASP A 83 2.48 9.05 14.22
CA ASP A 83 3.14 10.11 13.43
C ASP A 83 4.68 10.01 13.37
N SER A 84 5.30 8.94 13.86
CA SER A 84 6.78 8.85 13.96
C SER A 84 7.53 8.91 12.62
N MET A 85 6.84 8.67 11.51
CA MET A 85 7.41 8.69 10.17
C MET A 85 6.97 9.91 9.36
N GLU A 86 6.28 10.86 10.00
CA GLU A 86 5.94 12.13 9.38
C GLU A 86 7.19 13.00 9.14
N PRO A 87 7.17 13.84 8.10
CA PRO A 87 6.05 14.13 7.20
C PRO A 87 5.96 13.21 5.98
N GLN A 88 6.86 12.23 5.84
CA GLN A 88 6.93 11.41 4.63
C GLN A 88 5.89 10.28 4.62
N PHE A 89 5.60 9.73 5.79
CA PHE A 89 4.57 8.72 5.97
C PHE A 89 3.59 9.16 7.04
N HIS A 90 2.31 9.17 6.70
CA HIS A 90 1.26 9.70 7.56
C HIS A 90 0.58 8.62 8.37
N ASP A 91 0.01 9.01 9.51
CA ASP A 91 -0.89 8.15 10.27
C ASP A 91 -2.02 7.62 9.36
N GLN A 92 -2.37 6.36 9.54
CA GLN A 92 -3.34 5.59 8.74
C GLN A 92 -2.96 5.36 7.26
N GLN A 93 -1.79 5.82 6.80
CA GLN A 93 -1.32 5.50 5.45
C GLN A 93 -0.95 4.03 5.33
N VAL A 94 -1.23 3.43 4.17
CA VAL A 94 -0.85 2.04 3.86
C VAL A 94 0.48 2.02 3.14
N VAL A 95 1.39 1.15 3.60
CA VAL A 95 2.67 0.92 2.93
C VAL A 95 2.76 -0.50 2.39
N LEU A 96 3.46 -0.64 1.27
CA LEU A 96 3.73 -1.92 0.62
C LEU A 96 5.15 -2.36 0.97
N ALA A 97 5.27 -3.59 1.44
CA ALA A 97 6.55 -4.14 1.88
C ALA A 97 6.92 -5.40 1.07
N LYS A 98 8.22 -5.57 0.88
CA LYS A 98 8.83 -6.83 0.43
C LYS A 98 9.37 -7.56 1.65
N ALA A 99 9.00 -8.82 1.82
CA ALA A 99 9.47 -9.66 2.92
C ALA A 99 10.96 -9.95 2.77
N THR A 100 11.73 -9.61 3.80
CA THR A 100 13.17 -9.83 3.85
C THR A 100 13.64 -9.77 5.30
N SER A 101 14.69 -10.52 5.62
CA SER A 101 15.34 -10.51 6.93
C SER A 101 16.54 -9.57 7.01
N ASP A 102 16.88 -8.89 5.91
CA ASP A 102 17.98 -7.93 5.82
C ASP A 102 17.56 -6.72 4.99
N ALA A 103 18.16 -5.56 5.29
CA ALA A 103 17.91 -4.27 4.65
C ALA A 103 19.18 -3.41 4.70
N ASP A 104 19.39 -2.58 3.68
CA ASP A 104 20.52 -1.67 3.61
C ASP A 104 20.37 -0.45 4.53
N ASN A 105 21.47 0.26 4.79
CA ASN A 105 21.44 1.53 5.51
C ASN A 105 20.49 2.51 4.81
N ASP A 106 19.78 3.32 5.60
CA ASP A 106 18.80 4.32 5.18
C ASP A 106 17.51 3.77 4.54
N GLN A 107 17.31 2.46 4.51
CA GLN A 107 16.05 1.89 4.06
C GLN A 107 14.95 2.03 5.13
N ILE A 108 13.73 2.25 4.67
CA ILE A 108 12.55 2.20 5.54
C ILE A 108 12.16 0.74 5.73
N VAL A 109 12.18 0.27 6.97
CA VAL A 109 11.99 -1.13 7.32
C VAL A 109 10.75 -1.32 8.17
N ILE A 110 10.15 -2.51 8.03
CA ILE A 110 9.26 -3.08 9.02
C ILE A 110 10.11 -3.95 9.93
N ALA A 111 10.22 -3.58 11.20
CA ALA A 111 11.04 -4.26 12.19
C ALA A 111 10.21 -4.74 13.36
N TYR A 112 10.61 -5.85 13.97
CA TYR A 112 10.09 -6.34 15.22
C TYR A 112 11.17 -6.22 16.29
N VAL A 113 10.83 -5.67 17.46
CA VAL A 113 11.72 -5.50 18.61
C VAL A 113 10.88 -5.71 19.87
N ASP A 114 11.31 -6.60 20.76
CA ASP A 114 10.72 -6.80 22.09
C ASP A 114 9.18 -6.90 22.11
N GLY A 115 8.59 -7.71 21.21
CA GLY A 115 7.13 -7.87 21.17
C GLY A 115 6.39 -6.92 20.23
N ARG A 116 7.08 -5.94 19.66
CA ARG A 116 6.45 -4.76 19.03
C ARG A 116 6.93 -4.58 17.60
N SER A 117 6.00 -4.23 16.73
CA SER A 117 6.30 -3.95 15.32
C SER A 117 6.43 -2.44 15.07
N TYR A 118 7.44 -2.06 14.29
CA TYR A 118 7.80 -0.69 13.98
C TYR A 118 7.97 -0.46 12.47
N ILE A 119 7.60 0.73 12.02
CA ILE A 119 8.11 1.32 10.77
C ILE A 119 9.12 2.42 11.13
N LYS A 120 10.36 2.28 10.65
CA LYS A 120 11.49 3.17 10.94
C LYS A 120 12.50 3.18 9.79
N GLN A 121 13.36 4.19 9.73
CA GLN A 121 14.58 4.15 8.92
C GLN A 121 15.64 3.31 9.64
N LEU A 122 16.30 2.41 8.92
CA LEU A 122 17.40 1.63 9.46
C LEU A 122 18.71 2.40 9.33
N GLU A 123 19.36 2.70 10.45
CA GLU A 123 20.73 3.20 10.47
C GLU A 123 21.66 2.10 11.00
N LYS A 124 22.47 1.52 10.12
CA LYS A 124 23.43 0.47 10.46
C LYS A 124 24.86 0.83 10.06
N THR A 125 25.77 0.64 10.99
CA THR A 125 27.22 0.74 10.82
C THR A 125 27.88 -0.55 11.29
N ALA A 126 29.21 -0.65 11.19
CA ALA A 126 29.92 -1.81 11.70
C ALA A 126 29.81 -2.00 13.24
N GLN A 127 29.50 -0.93 13.98
CA GLN A 127 29.44 -0.96 15.46
C GLN A 127 28.03 -0.74 16.03
N HIS A 128 27.11 -0.17 15.25
CA HIS A 128 25.79 0.24 15.73
C HIS A 128 24.69 -0.12 14.74
N CYS A 129 23.52 -0.48 15.26
CA CYS A 129 22.29 -0.67 14.50
C CYS A 129 21.15 0.01 15.23
N GLN A 130 20.51 0.99 14.58
CA GLN A 130 19.47 1.81 15.17
C GLN A 130 18.26 1.90 14.24
N LEU A 131 17.09 2.00 14.85
CA LEU A 131 15.84 2.31 14.17
C LEU A 131 15.49 3.78 14.45
N VAL A 132 15.48 4.59 13.40
CA VAL A 132 15.34 6.04 13.48
C VAL A 132 13.98 6.47 12.92
N SER A 133 13.33 7.37 13.66
CA SER A 133 12.08 8.01 13.24
C SER A 133 12.39 9.20 12.34
N LEU A 134 11.62 9.40 11.27
CA LEU A 134 11.73 10.63 10.46
C LEU A 134 11.18 11.85 11.21
N ASN A 135 10.27 11.63 12.15
CA ASN A 135 9.77 12.65 13.05
C ASN A 135 10.71 12.79 14.27
N ALA A 136 11.37 13.95 14.36
CA ALA A 136 12.36 14.25 15.38
C ALA A 136 11.83 14.27 16.83
N LYS A 137 10.50 14.21 17.04
CA LYS A 137 9.91 14.04 18.38
C LYS A 137 10.29 12.71 19.03
N TYR A 138 10.70 11.73 18.24
CA TYR A 138 10.97 10.36 18.67
C TYR A 138 12.47 10.07 18.64
N ALA A 139 13.00 9.59 19.76
CA ALA A 139 14.41 9.20 19.85
C ALA A 139 14.70 7.92 19.04
N PRO A 140 15.93 7.77 18.51
CA PRO A 140 16.39 6.51 17.93
C PRO A 140 16.28 5.34 18.92
N ILE A 141 15.95 4.16 18.40
CA ILE A 141 15.92 2.91 19.17
C ILE A 141 17.18 2.12 18.81
N ASP A 142 18.08 1.95 19.77
CA ASP A 142 19.27 1.11 19.59
C ASP A 142 18.88 -0.37 19.69
N VAL A 143 19.16 -1.11 18.63
CA VAL A 143 18.89 -2.55 18.51
C VAL A 143 20.19 -3.36 18.40
N SER A 144 21.34 -2.72 18.65
CA SER A 144 22.65 -3.36 18.61
C SER A 144 22.73 -4.50 19.64
N GLY A 145 22.89 -5.73 19.15
CA GLY A 145 22.96 -6.92 20.00
C GLY A 145 21.64 -7.33 20.67
N ASN A 146 20.50 -6.75 20.25
CA ASN A 146 19.19 -7.22 20.68
C ASN A 146 18.84 -8.52 19.94
N GLU A 147 18.67 -9.62 20.67
CA GLU A 147 18.33 -10.95 20.12
C GLU A 147 16.89 -11.05 19.60
N ASP A 148 15.98 -10.21 20.11
CA ASP A 148 14.58 -10.14 19.69
C ASP A 148 14.36 -9.23 18.47
N PHE A 149 15.40 -8.49 18.05
CA PHE A 149 15.33 -7.64 16.87
C PHE A 149 15.32 -8.47 15.57
N ALA A 150 14.32 -8.22 14.73
CA ALA A 150 14.25 -8.81 13.40
C ALA A 150 13.68 -7.83 12.38
N ILE A 151 14.35 -7.70 11.23
CA ILE A 151 13.75 -7.09 10.04
C ILE A 151 12.74 -8.08 9.45
N LYS A 152 11.54 -7.61 9.17
CA LYS A 152 10.47 -8.39 8.53
C LYS A 152 10.28 -8.01 7.05
N GLY A 153 10.63 -6.78 6.70
CA GLY A 153 10.60 -6.34 5.32
C GLY A 153 11.11 -4.93 5.10
N VAL A 154 11.25 -4.57 3.82
CA VAL A 154 11.62 -3.23 3.36
C VAL A 154 10.42 -2.61 2.65
N VAL A 155 10.14 -1.35 2.95
CA VAL A 155 9.06 -0.58 2.30
C VAL A 155 9.48 -0.23 0.88
N ILE A 156 8.62 -0.55 -0.09
CA ILE A 156 8.86 -0.35 -1.52
C ILE A 156 7.85 0.59 -2.18
N GLY A 157 6.86 1.07 -1.43
CA GLY A 157 5.87 2.01 -1.91
C GLY A 157 4.83 2.35 -0.85
N THR A 158 4.02 3.37 -1.14
CA THR A 158 2.90 3.79 -0.31
C THR A 158 1.64 3.85 -1.13
N LEU A 159 0.51 3.75 -0.45
CA LEU A 159 -0.82 3.98 -1.00
C LEU A 159 -1.46 5.10 -0.21
N ASN A 160 -1.98 6.08 -0.94
CA ASN A 160 -2.76 7.16 -0.37
C ASN A 160 -4.23 6.76 -0.43
N ASN A 161 -4.91 6.89 0.69
CA ASN A 161 -6.36 6.74 0.78
C ASN A 161 -7.06 7.95 0.14
#